data_AF-A9GV21-F1
#
_entry.id   AF-A9GV21-F1
#
_cell.length_a   1.000
_cell.length_b   1.000
_cell.length_c   1.000
_cell.angle_alpha   90.00
_cell.angle_beta   90.00
_cell.angle_gamma   90.00
#
_symmetry.space_group_name_H-M   'P 1'
#
loop_
_entity.id
_entity.type
_entity.pdbx_description
1 polymer ?
#
loop_
_entity_poly.entity_id
_entity_poly.type
_entity_poly.pdbx_seq_one_letter_code
_entity_poly.pdbx_strand_id
1 'polypeptide(L)'
;MPGPNDVSQSDPNSNAALCSTWEDDPGAPDTRGVLVSVPFPLIEDQPLPTKIVMNPAPARDRFPEGTPGFRFWGAAAALRRCSDFWGAILPQKATWNPSVGPTLDVILDAGIDLNAFYDRQALTFFHGTVLGSTVFSGESPDIVSHEYGHAVLDSIGAGLWNAMSIEVDAFHESFGDMSAILVNLQLPSMRAAVLAETEGHLNRSSRLSRLAEQLGWAIRQFSASAVEHDCLRNAANSFFYQSADELPTSGPATMLTSEPHSFSRVFTAAFLDALAGMFASRPGQKEEDLLEVSRDMASLLVEAVRSSPIVPSYMSQVGAHLLRAAMKKDQGYAEAIKVGLVRHGLLSIPGAVTVATAHAPVGVAAGLGGQPVPHDLDVSGYGLKVPTIRVQAPSAQRRFSVAGASKSVGDVAVASPEDAARAFFEDLLRRGRLDPKGFADPALTVFDRSSFKTHELVDEQGTVTLYRRRIDCIPRRPQPAQL
;
A
#
# COMPACT_ATOMS: atom_id res chain seq x y z
N MET A 1 -32.08 -30.36 -48.80
CA MET A 1 -30.70 -30.21 -48.28
C MET A 1 -29.84 -29.85 -49.49
N PRO A 2 -29.57 -28.54 -49.72
CA PRO A 2 -28.64 -27.75 -48.89
C PRO A 2 -29.04 -26.27 -48.60
N GLY A 3 -28.39 -25.68 -47.59
CA GLY A 3 -28.08 -24.24 -47.40
C GLY A 3 -29.06 -23.37 -46.57
N PRO A 4 -28.65 -22.17 -46.11
CA PRO A 4 -27.34 -21.77 -45.55
C PRO A 4 -27.44 -20.79 -44.33
N ASN A 5 -26.29 -20.54 -43.67
CA ASN A 5 -25.93 -19.36 -42.86
C ASN A 5 -26.83 -18.96 -41.67
N ASP A 6 -26.38 -19.28 -40.46
CA ASP A 6 -26.66 -18.44 -39.29
C ASP A 6 -25.39 -17.68 -38.92
N VAL A 7 -25.31 -16.46 -39.45
CA VAL A 7 -24.34 -15.45 -39.03
C VAL A 7 -24.82 -15.00 -37.65
N SER A 8 -24.00 -15.25 -36.62
CA SER A 8 -24.23 -14.81 -35.25
C SER A 8 -24.65 -13.34 -35.21
N GLN A 9 -25.94 -13.09 -34.98
CA GLN A 9 -26.43 -11.77 -34.61
C GLN A 9 -25.86 -11.46 -33.22
N SER A 10 -24.91 -10.53 -33.16
CA SER A 10 -24.47 -9.92 -31.92
C SER A 10 -25.68 -9.25 -31.27
N ASP A 11 -26.04 -9.71 -30.06
CA ASP A 11 -27.16 -9.21 -29.29
C ASP A 11 -26.98 -7.69 -29.03
N PRO A 12 -27.86 -6.83 -29.56
CA PRO A 12 -27.74 -5.37 -29.44
C PRO A 12 -27.88 -4.86 -27.98
N ASN A 13 -28.29 -5.73 -27.04
CA ASN A 13 -28.34 -5.43 -25.60
C ASN A 13 -27.02 -5.65 -24.84
N SER A 14 -26.00 -6.28 -25.44
CA SER A 14 -24.74 -6.58 -24.75
C SER A 14 -23.96 -5.31 -24.33
N ASN A 15 -24.11 -4.21 -25.08
CA ASN A 15 -23.39 -2.97 -24.80
C ASN A 15 -24.02 -2.14 -23.66
N ALA A 16 -25.30 -2.32 -23.33
CA ALA A 16 -26.00 -1.62 -22.25
C ALA A 16 -25.72 -2.20 -20.84
N ALA A 17 -24.99 -3.31 -20.76
CA ALA A 17 -24.61 -3.98 -19.51
C ALA A 17 -23.17 -3.65 -19.06
N LEU A 18 -22.47 -2.78 -19.79
CA LEU A 18 -21.05 -2.50 -19.56
C LEU A 18 -20.84 -1.02 -19.17
N CYS A 19 -19.94 -0.77 -18.22
CA CYS A 19 -19.35 0.53 -17.96
C CYS A 19 -17.93 0.63 -18.52
N SER A 20 -17.50 1.85 -18.82
CA SER A 20 -16.11 2.14 -19.19
C SER A 20 -15.29 2.49 -17.94
N THR A 21 -14.04 2.04 -17.91
CA THR A 21 -13.09 2.31 -16.83
C THR A 21 -11.67 2.31 -17.39
N TRP A 22 -10.76 2.98 -16.69
CA TRP A 22 -9.33 2.78 -16.88
C TRP A 22 -8.94 1.36 -16.46
N GLU A 23 -7.95 0.80 -17.16
CA GLU A 23 -7.41 -0.52 -16.87
C GLU A 23 -6.60 -0.52 -15.57
N ASP A 24 -5.69 0.46 -15.47
CA ASP A 24 -4.78 0.81 -14.38
C ASP A 24 -4.84 2.35 -14.17
N ASP A 25 -3.78 3.13 -14.34
CA ASP A 25 -3.86 4.59 -14.17
C ASP A 25 -4.36 5.32 -15.44
N PRO A 26 -5.07 6.47 -15.34
CA PRO A 26 -5.46 7.29 -16.49
C PRO A 26 -4.26 7.85 -17.27
N GLY A 27 -3.09 7.90 -16.65
CA GLY A 27 -1.86 8.41 -17.21
C GLY A 27 -1.78 9.94 -17.25
N ALA A 28 -0.58 10.46 -17.52
CA ALA A 28 -0.37 11.89 -17.69
C ALA A 28 -1.12 12.39 -18.96
N PRO A 29 -1.40 13.69 -19.09
CA PRO A 29 -2.13 14.21 -20.25
C PRO A 29 -1.51 13.87 -21.62
N ASP A 30 -0.20 13.64 -21.67
CA ASP A 30 0.57 13.21 -22.85
C ASP A 30 0.74 11.69 -22.97
N THR A 31 0.56 10.93 -21.88
CA THR A 31 0.58 9.47 -21.86
C THR A 31 -0.79 8.94 -21.43
N ARG A 32 -1.70 8.76 -22.39
CA ARG A 32 -3.07 8.29 -22.08
C ARG A 32 -3.07 6.83 -21.65
N GLY A 33 -3.75 6.53 -20.55
CA GLY A 33 -4.01 5.18 -20.06
C GLY A 33 -4.87 4.34 -20.99
N VAL A 34 -5.03 3.06 -20.64
CA VAL A 34 -5.84 2.11 -21.43
C VAL A 34 -7.27 2.09 -20.91
N LEU A 35 -8.24 2.28 -21.80
CA LEU A 35 -9.66 2.14 -21.48
C LEU A 35 -10.15 0.73 -21.78
N VAL A 36 -10.93 0.20 -20.85
CA VAL A 36 -11.61 -1.08 -20.98
C VAL A 36 -13.09 -0.93 -20.70
N SER A 37 -13.88 -1.89 -21.19
CA SER A 37 -15.31 -1.99 -20.87
C SER A 37 -15.54 -3.26 -20.06
N VAL A 38 -16.20 -3.12 -18.92
CA VAL A 38 -16.46 -4.22 -17.98
C VAL A 38 -17.93 -4.28 -17.60
N PRO A 39 -18.47 -5.45 -17.21
CA PRO A 39 -19.82 -5.54 -16.66
C PRO A 39 -20.02 -4.58 -15.49
N PHE A 40 -21.24 -4.05 -15.32
CA PHE A 40 -21.55 -3.22 -14.16
C PHE A 40 -21.21 -3.96 -12.85
N PRO A 41 -20.34 -3.39 -12.01
CA PRO A 41 -19.86 -4.05 -10.81
C PRO A 41 -20.93 -4.10 -9.71
N LEU A 42 -20.97 -5.20 -8.97
CA LEU A 42 -21.78 -5.37 -7.76
C LEU A 42 -20.85 -5.22 -6.55
N ILE A 43 -20.57 -3.97 -6.15
CA ILE A 43 -19.57 -3.66 -5.10
C ILE A 43 -20.07 -3.89 -3.68
N GLU A 44 -21.38 -3.96 -3.48
CA GLU A 44 -22.00 -4.21 -2.17
C GLU A 44 -22.10 -5.72 -1.85
N ASP A 45 -21.79 -6.59 -2.81
CA ASP A 45 -21.77 -8.03 -2.62
C ASP A 45 -20.54 -8.48 -1.85
N GLN A 46 -20.67 -9.61 -1.14
CA GLN A 46 -19.52 -10.28 -0.54
C GLN A 46 -18.58 -10.83 -1.62
N PRO A 47 -17.28 -10.92 -1.33
CA PRO A 47 -16.60 -10.61 -0.05
C PRO A 47 -16.16 -9.14 0.07
N LEU A 48 -15.93 -8.67 1.30
CA LEU A 48 -15.38 -7.32 1.57
C LEU A 48 -16.16 -6.19 0.85
N PRO A 49 -17.46 -6.05 1.12
CA PRO A 49 -18.32 -5.15 0.35
C PRO A 49 -17.97 -3.67 0.60
N THR A 50 -18.12 -2.85 -0.43
CA THR A 50 -17.89 -1.40 -0.40
C THR A 50 -19.11 -0.65 -0.90
N LYS A 51 -19.21 0.63 -0.56
CA LYS A 51 -20.32 1.49 -0.98
C LYS A 51 -19.82 2.88 -1.33
N ILE A 52 -20.04 3.29 -2.59
CA ILE A 52 -19.75 4.66 -3.00
C ILE A 52 -20.84 5.60 -2.47
N VAL A 53 -20.43 6.56 -1.66
CA VAL A 53 -21.31 7.57 -1.04
C VAL A 53 -21.59 8.67 -2.06
N MET A 54 -22.60 8.46 -2.91
CA MET A 54 -23.09 9.44 -3.88
C MET A 54 -24.61 9.35 -4.00
N ASN A 55 -25.32 10.46 -3.82
CA ASN A 55 -26.79 10.50 -3.86
C ASN A 55 -27.32 11.65 -4.75
N PRO A 56 -28.08 11.35 -5.81
CA PRO A 56 -28.38 10.01 -6.33
C PRO A 56 -27.12 9.36 -6.93
N ALA A 57 -27.00 8.05 -6.81
CA ALA A 57 -25.99 7.29 -7.55
C ALA A 57 -26.29 7.40 -9.06
N PRO A 58 -25.27 7.52 -9.92
CA PRO A 58 -25.46 7.51 -11.37
C PRO A 58 -26.19 6.24 -11.83
N ALA A 59 -27.10 6.38 -12.80
CA ALA A 59 -27.73 5.22 -13.42
C ALA A 59 -26.68 4.31 -14.08
N ARG A 60 -27.03 3.04 -14.29
CA ARG A 60 -26.20 2.10 -15.07
C ARG A 60 -26.24 2.52 -16.54
N ASP A 61 -25.28 3.34 -16.94
CA ASP A 61 -25.13 3.86 -18.30
C ASP A 61 -23.64 4.01 -18.66
N ARG A 62 -23.36 4.27 -19.93
CA ARG A 62 -22.04 4.65 -20.40
C ARG A 62 -21.85 6.15 -20.24
N PHE A 63 -20.80 6.50 -19.53
CA PHE A 63 -20.45 7.88 -19.27
C PHE A 63 -19.17 8.26 -20.01
N PRO A 64 -19.10 9.44 -20.65
CA PRO A 64 -17.86 9.96 -21.18
C PRO A 64 -16.81 10.16 -20.07
N GLU A 65 -15.53 10.03 -20.42
CA GLU A 65 -14.40 10.40 -19.57
C GLU A 65 -14.55 11.82 -19.00
N GLY A 66 -14.02 12.04 -17.80
CA GLY A 66 -14.10 13.32 -17.09
C GLY A 66 -15.46 13.65 -16.48
N THR A 67 -16.48 12.80 -16.66
CA THR A 67 -17.79 12.98 -16.00
C THR A 67 -17.85 12.27 -14.64
N PRO A 68 -18.67 12.76 -13.68
CA PRO A 68 -18.86 12.09 -12.40
C PRO A 68 -19.38 10.64 -12.52
N GLY A 69 -20.20 10.35 -13.54
CA GLY A 69 -20.71 8.99 -13.78
C GLY A 69 -19.64 8.02 -14.25
N PHE A 70 -18.67 8.48 -15.06
CA PHE A 70 -17.51 7.68 -15.44
C PHE A 70 -16.64 7.37 -14.22
N ARG A 71 -16.35 8.38 -13.39
CA ARG A 71 -15.61 8.17 -12.13
C ARG A 71 -16.31 7.19 -11.20
N PHE A 72 -17.62 7.30 -11.04
CA PHE A 72 -18.40 6.40 -10.19
C PHE A 72 -18.26 4.94 -10.62
N TRP A 73 -18.55 4.65 -11.89
CA TRP A 73 -18.53 3.27 -12.36
C TRP A 73 -17.11 2.73 -12.60
N GLY A 74 -16.15 3.60 -12.90
CA GLY A 74 -14.74 3.26 -12.99
C GLY A 74 -14.15 2.87 -11.63
N ALA A 75 -14.38 3.69 -10.60
CA ALA A 75 -13.98 3.36 -9.24
C ALA A 75 -14.68 2.09 -8.74
N ALA A 76 -15.98 1.94 -9.03
CA ALA A 76 -16.71 0.72 -8.68
C ALA A 76 -16.12 -0.53 -9.34
N ALA A 77 -15.64 -0.43 -10.59
CA ALA A 77 -15.00 -1.54 -11.28
C ALA A 77 -13.67 -1.94 -10.63
N ALA A 78 -12.86 -0.95 -10.24
CA ALA A 78 -11.62 -1.20 -9.48
C ALA A 78 -11.91 -1.83 -8.12
N LEU A 79 -12.84 -1.27 -7.34
CA LEU A 79 -13.25 -1.80 -6.03
C LEU A 79 -13.74 -3.25 -6.13
N ARG A 80 -14.57 -3.56 -7.14
CA ARG A 80 -15.05 -4.93 -7.35
C ARG A 80 -13.90 -5.88 -7.67
N ARG A 81 -12.94 -5.45 -8.49
CA ARG A 81 -11.73 -6.24 -8.81
C ARG A 81 -10.90 -6.52 -7.56
N CYS A 82 -10.74 -5.53 -6.68
CA CYS A 82 -10.06 -5.70 -5.39
C CYS A 82 -10.81 -6.70 -4.48
N SER A 83 -12.13 -6.56 -4.38
CA SER A 83 -13.01 -7.45 -3.62
C SER A 83 -12.91 -8.89 -4.09
N ASP A 84 -13.04 -9.15 -5.40
CA ASP A 84 -12.92 -10.49 -5.95
C ASP A 84 -11.53 -11.09 -5.72
N PHE A 85 -10.48 -10.30 -5.93
CA PHE A 85 -9.11 -10.74 -5.77
C PHE A 85 -8.80 -11.09 -4.31
N TRP A 86 -8.91 -10.13 -3.39
CA TRP A 86 -8.59 -10.37 -1.98
C TRP A 86 -9.56 -11.36 -1.35
N GLY A 87 -10.81 -11.35 -1.77
CA GLY A 87 -11.82 -12.33 -1.39
C GLY A 87 -11.44 -13.78 -1.66
N ALA A 88 -10.75 -14.03 -2.78
CA ALA A 88 -10.28 -15.36 -3.15
C ALA A 88 -9.00 -15.78 -2.40
N ILE A 89 -8.22 -14.81 -1.90
CA ILE A 89 -6.95 -15.06 -1.18
C ILE A 89 -7.17 -15.21 0.32
N LEU A 90 -8.05 -14.39 0.89
CA LEU A 90 -8.31 -14.37 2.33
C LEU A 90 -9.15 -15.58 2.78
N PRO A 91 -9.14 -15.92 4.08
CA PRO A 91 -9.99 -16.99 4.61
C PRO A 91 -11.47 -16.74 4.29
N GLN A 92 -12.23 -17.85 4.13
CA GLN A 92 -13.68 -17.76 3.90
C GLN A 92 -14.35 -16.90 4.98
N LYS A 93 -15.21 -15.96 4.54
CA LYS A 93 -15.87 -14.94 5.38
C LYS A 93 -14.93 -13.85 5.92
N ALA A 94 -13.90 -13.47 5.17
CA ALA A 94 -13.15 -12.25 5.45
C ALA A 94 -14.11 -11.06 5.55
N THR A 95 -13.93 -10.26 6.60
CA THR A 95 -14.71 -9.05 6.88
C THR A 95 -13.75 -7.90 7.08
N TRP A 96 -14.25 -6.68 6.92
CA TRP A 96 -13.50 -5.50 7.31
C TRP A 96 -13.18 -5.51 8.80
N ASN A 97 -12.20 -4.69 9.19
CA ASN A 97 -11.96 -4.42 10.61
C ASN A 97 -13.30 -4.10 11.31
N PRO A 98 -13.59 -4.67 12.50
CA PRO A 98 -14.88 -4.45 13.17
C PRO A 98 -15.28 -2.99 13.37
N SER A 99 -14.29 -2.08 13.43
CA SER A 99 -14.51 -0.63 13.55
C SER A 99 -15.10 0.01 12.29
N VAL A 100 -14.87 -0.59 11.11
CA VAL A 100 -15.46 -0.18 9.82
C VAL A 100 -16.92 -0.62 9.74
N GLY A 101 -17.22 -1.83 10.22
CA GLY A 101 -18.54 -2.45 10.12
C GLY A 101 -18.69 -3.35 8.88
N PRO A 102 -19.93 -3.65 8.45
CA PRO A 102 -20.19 -4.66 7.43
C PRO A 102 -19.81 -4.22 6.01
N THR A 103 -19.72 -2.91 5.76
CA THR A 103 -19.46 -2.31 4.45
C THR A 103 -18.54 -1.11 4.62
N LEU A 104 -17.53 -0.97 3.75
CA LEU A 104 -16.61 0.16 3.76
C LEU A 104 -17.13 1.27 2.82
N ASP A 105 -17.30 2.47 3.36
CA ASP A 105 -17.73 3.62 2.56
C ASP A 105 -16.60 4.11 1.64
N VAL A 106 -16.97 4.68 0.50
CA VAL A 106 -16.06 5.25 -0.50
C VAL A 106 -16.54 6.63 -0.92
N ILE A 107 -15.69 7.64 -0.71
CA ILE A 107 -15.96 9.04 -1.05
C ILE A 107 -15.05 9.42 -2.21
N LEU A 108 -15.60 9.50 -3.42
CA LEU A 108 -14.81 9.70 -4.65
C LEU A 108 -14.24 11.12 -4.83
N ASP A 109 -14.78 12.09 -4.10
CA ASP A 109 -14.32 13.48 -4.14
C ASP A 109 -14.72 14.21 -2.85
N ALA A 110 -13.75 14.40 -1.95
CA ALA A 110 -13.88 15.14 -0.71
C ALA A 110 -13.39 16.60 -0.81
N GLY A 111 -13.18 17.09 -2.04
CA GLY A 111 -12.79 18.47 -2.32
C GLY A 111 -11.38 18.60 -2.91
N ILE A 112 -10.85 19.83 -2.82
CA ILE A 112 -9.60 20.20 -3.47
C ILE A 112 -8.41 19.73 -2.62
N ASP A 113 -7.80 18.62 -3.03
CA ASP A 113 -6.50 18.13 -2.57
C ASP A 113 -5.92 17.21 -3.65
N LEU A 114 -4.59 17.08 -3.71
CA LEU A 114 -3.96 15.98 -4.42
C LEU A 114 -3.63 14.97 -3.33
N ASN A 115 -4.59 14.10 -2.99
CA ASN A 115 -4.42 13.06 -1.98
C ASN A 115 -5.48 11.95 -2.12
N ALA A 116 -5.29 10.87 -1.35
CA ALA A 116 -6.32 9.92 -0.95
C ALA A 116 -5.95 9.37 0.44
N PHE A 117 -6.89 8.76 1.17
CA PHE A 117 -6.58 8.08 2.43
C PHE A 117 -7.62 7.03 2.84
N TYR A 118 -7.20 6.13 3.74
CA TYR A 118 -8.04 5.24 4.53
C TYR A 118 -8.01 5.61 6.02
N ASP A 119 -9.18 5.69 6.66
CA ASP A 119 -9.32 6.13 8.06
C ASP A 119 -10.21 5.23 8.94
N ARG A 120 -10.41 3.96 8.54
CA ARG A 120 -11.37 3.02 9.15
C ARG A 120 -12.84 3.44 9.09
N GLN A 121 -13.17 4.55 8.43
CA GLN A 121 -14.55 4.93 8.12
C GLN A 121 -14.78 4.83 6.60
N ALA A 122 -13.85 5.35 5.81
CA ALA A 122 -13.97 5.35 4.35
C ALA A 122 -12.62 5.26 3.64
N LEU A 123 -12.68 4.90 2.35
CA LEU A 123 -11.68 5.30 1.37
C LEU A 123 -12.07 6.69 0.85
N THR A 124 -11.21 7.68 1.04
CA THR A 124 -11.51 9.08 0.69
C THR A 124 -10.55 9.58 -0.39
N PHE A 125 -11.11 10.07 -1.49
CA PHE A 125 -10.39 10.58 -2.66
C PHE A 125 -10.67 12.06 -2.87
N PHE A 126 -9.83 12.73 -3.66
CA PHE A 126 -9.81 14.17 -3.86
C PHE A 126 -9.53 14.54 -5.31
N HIS A 127 -9.59 15.83 -5.61
CA HIS A 127 -9.18 16.35 -6.90
C HIS A 127 -8.29 17.59 -6.81
N GLY A 128 -7.50 17.81 -7.86
CA GLY A 128 -6.75 19.05 -8.05
C GLY A 128 -6.72 19.46 -9.51
N THR A 129 -6.79 20.77 -9.78
CA THR A 129 -6.63 21.32 -11.13
C THR A 129 -5.22 21.84 -11.32
N VAL A 130 -4.53 21.32 -12.33
CA VAL A 130 -3.13 21.61 -12.62
C VAL A 130 -2.98 21.84 -14.12
N LEU A 131 -2.41 22.99 -14.51
CA LEU A 131 -2.23 23.37 -15.93
C LEU A 131 -3.50 23.23 -16.79
N GLY A 132 -4.68 23.48 -16.22
CA GLY A 132 -5.97 23.37 -16.91
C GLY A 132 -6.57 21.95 -16.95
N SER A 133 -5.85 20.93 -16.49
CA SER A 133 -6.34 19.56 -16.34
C SER A 133 -6.77 19.30 -14.90
N THR A 134 -7.95 18.70 -14.69
CA THR A 134 -8.37 18.28 -13.35
C THR A 134 -8.08 16.80 -13.16
N VAL A 135 -7.30 16.48 -12.14
CA VAL A 135 -6.89 15.12 -11.75
C VAL A 135 -7.72 14.69 -10.56
N PHE A 136 -8.37 13.53 -10.66
CA PHE A 136 -9.17 12.93 -9.59
C PHE A 136 -8.46 11.68 -9.10
N SER A 137 -8.02 11.64 -7.84
CA SER A 137 -7.32 10.46 -7.32
C SER A 137 -8.21 9.21 -7.32
N GLY A 138 -9.52 9.38 -7.12
CA GLY A 138 -10.51 8.29 -7.18
C GLY A 138 -10.84 7.80 -8.60
N GLU A 139 -10.29 8.42 -9.65
CA GLU A 139 -10.43 7.94 -11.03
C GLU A 139 -9.33 6.93 -11.41
N SER A 140 -8.26 6.82 -10.60
CA SER A 140 -7.16 5.89 -10.83
C SER A 140 -7.39 4.54 -10.12
N PRO A 141 -7.63 3.44 -10.85
CA PRO A 141 -7.57 2.08 -10.33
C PRO A 141 -6.33 1.75 -9.49
N ASP A 142 -5.16 2.31 -9.79
CA ASP A 142 -3.96 2.12 -8.96
C ASP A 142 -4.17 2.67 -7.56
N ILE A 143 -4.62 3.92 -7.45
CA ILE A 143 -4.87 4.59 -6.16
C ILE A 143 -6.03 3.91 -5.44
N VAL A 144 -7.12 3.58 -6.14
CA VAL A 144 -8.26 2.87 -5.54
C VAL A 144 -7.81 1.52 -4.97
N SER A 145 -6.99 0.77 -5.69
CA SER A 145 -6.47 -0.52 -5.23
C SER A 145 -5.48 -0.39 -4.08
N HIS A 146 -4.69 0.68 -4.07
CA HIS A 146 -3.77 1.02 -2.99
C HIS A 146 -4.52 1.29 -1.68
N GLU A 147 -5.53 2.17 -1.72
CA GLU A 147 -6.35 2.52 -0.55
C GLU A 147 -7.15 1.32 -0.03
N TYR A 148 -7.69 0.51 -0.95
CA TYR A 148 -8.33 -0.76 -0.60
C TYR A 148 -7.33 -1.71 0.08
N GLY A 149 -6.08 -1.71 -0.35
CA GLY A 149 -4.97 -2.44 0.26
C GLY A 149 -4.77 -2.11 1.74
N HIS A 150 -4.85 -0.83 2.12
CA HIS A 150 -4.79 -0.45 3.55
C HIS A 150 -5.93 -1.06 4.36
N ALA A 151 -7.17 -1.04 3.84
CA ALA A 151 -8.31 -1.65 4.51
C ALA A 151 -8.17 -3.18 4.64
N VAL A 152 -7.59 -3.85 3.64
CA VAL A 152 -7.27 -5.27 3.69
C VAL A 152 -6.21 -5.56 4.74
N LEU A 153 -5.11 -4.79 4.76
CA LEU A 153 -4.05 -4.94 5.75
C LEU A 153 -4.58 -4.76 7.17
N ASP A 154 -5.43 -3.76 7.38
CA ASP A 154 -6.07 -3.50 8.67
C ASP A 154 -7.03 -4.62 9.11
N SER A 155 -7.60 -5.36 8.15
CA SER A 155 -8.47 -6.51 8.43
C SER A 155 -7.68 -7.76 8.83
N ILE A 156 -6.49 -7.99 8.23
CA ILE A 156 -5.65 -9.16 8.53
C ILE A 156 -4.61 -8.92 9.63
N GLY A 157 -4.32 -7.66 9.94
CA GLY A 157 -3.23 -7.21 10.81
C GLY A 157 -3.60 -5.97 11.62
N ALA A 158 -4.77 -5.96 12.26
CA ALA A 158 -5.31 -4.80 12.99
C ALA A 158 -4.36 -4.15 14.02
N GLY A 159 -3.40 -4.91 14.58
CA GLY A 159 -2.36 -4.40 15.49
C GLY A 159 -1.38 -3.42 14.85
N LEU A 160 -1.28 -3.40 13.52
CA LEU A 160 -0.41 -2.49 12.77
C LEU A 160 -0.93 -1.05 12.75
N TRP A 161 -2.23 -0.83 13.02
CA TRP A 161 -2.84 0.50 12.92
C TRP A 161 -2.21 1.53 13.87
N ASN A 162 -2.04 1.16 15.14
CA ASN A 162 -1.51 2.07 16.16
C ASN A 162 -0.03 1.86 16.47
N ALA A 163 0.64 0.90 15.82
CA ALA A 163 2.04 0.60 16.08
C ALA A 163 2.93 1.80 15.74
N MET A 164 3.72 2.27 16.71
CA MET A 164 4.61 3.42 16.55
C MET A 164 5.96 3.00 16.01
N SER A 165 5.98 2.69 14.72
CA SER A 165 7.17 2.21 14.02
C SER A 165 7.20 2.78 12.61
N ILE A 166 8.31 3.43 12.27
CA ILE A 166 8.55 3.94 10.91
C ILE A 166 8.48 2.80 9.89
N GLU A 167 8.98 1.60 10.24
CA GLU A 167 8.89 0.43 9.38
C GLU A 167 7.46 -0.08 9.19
N VAL A 168 6.61 0.02 10.21
CA VAL A 168 5.20 -0.39 10.08
C VAL A 168 4.46 0.58 9.15
N ASP A 169 4.65 1.89 9.28
CA ASP A 169 4.04 2.88 8.39
C ASP A 169 4.48 2.68 6.94
N ALA A 170 5.78 2.53 6.72
CA ALA A 170 6.30 2.26 5.39
C ALA A 170 5.83 0.91 4.83
N PHE A 171 5.56 -0.08 5.69
CA PHE A 171 4.95 -1.33 5.25
C PHE A 171 3.47 -1.16 4.88
N HIS A 172 2.69 -0.29 5.55
CA HIS A 172 1.32 0.03 5.12
C HIS A 172 1.32 0.56 3.68
N GLU A 173 2.18 1.53 3.39
CA GLU A 173 2.37 2.09 2.05
C GLU A 173 2.83 1.04 1.03
N SER A 174 3.77 0.17 1.42
CA SER A 174 4.22 -0.92 0.54
C SER A 174 3.08 -1.89 0.25
N PHE A 175 2.24 -2.20 1.23
CA PHE A 175 1.10 -3.09 1.05
C PHE A 175 0.05 -2.50 0.10
N GLY A 176 -0.19 -1.19 0.16
CA GLY A 176 -1.00 -0.50 -0.84
C GLY A 176 -0.42 -0.65 -2.25
N ASP A 177 0.87 -0.36 -2.43
CA ASP A 177 1.57 -0.49 -3.72
C ASP A 177 1.54 -1.94 -4.25
N MET A 178 1.82 -2.93 -3.39
CA MET A 178 1.73 -4.35 -3.72
C MET A 178 0.30 -4.77 -4.09
N SER A 179 -0.72 -4.20 -3.43
CA SER A 179 -2.13 -4.45 -3.75
C SER A 179 -2.48 -3.96 -5.15
N ALA A 180 -2.05 -2.75 -5.54
CA ALA A 180 -2.26 -2.23 -6.88
C ALA A 180 -1.62 -3.12 -7.95
N ILE A 181 -0.36 -3.52 -7.76
CA ILE A 181 0.36 -4.45 -8.67
C ILE A 181 -0.42 -5.78 -8.81
N LEU A 182 -0.77 -6.41 -7.70
CA LEU A 182 -1.43 -7.72 -7.71
C LEU A 182 -2.84 -7.69 -8.32
N VAL A 183 -3.61 -6.63 -8.04
CA VAL A 183 -4.97 -6.44 -8.56
C VAL A 183 -4.94 -6.17 -10.07
N ASN A 184 -3.98 -5.37 -10.56
CA ASN A 184 -3.80 -5.11 -11.99
C ASN A 184 -3.43 -6.39 -12.76
N LEU A 185 -2.64 -7.27 -12.16
CA LEU A 185 -2.32 -8.59 -12.72
C LEU A 185 -3.51 -9.53 -12.85
N GLN A 186 -4.71 -9.20 -12.36
CA GLN A 186 -5.91 -9.99 -12.62
C GLN A 186 -6.46 -9.78 -14.04
N LEU A 187 -6.04 -8.73 -14.73
CA LEU A 187 -6.44 -8.47 -16.11
C LEU A 187 -5.52 -9.18 -17.13
N PRO A 188 -6.09 -9.96 -18.07
CA PRO A 188 -5.30 -10.60 -19.13
C PRO A 188 -4.52 -9.61 -20.00
N SER A 189 -5.14 -8.48 -20.35
CA SER A 189 -4.52 -7.41 -21.14
C SER A 189 -3.31 -6.79 -20.44
N MET A 190 -3.40 -6.50 -19.14
CA MET A 190 -2.26 -6.05 -18.34
C MET A 190 -1.13 -7.08 -18.32
N ARG A 191 -1.44 -8.37 -18.09
CA ARG A 191 -0.43 -9.43 -18.10
C ARG A 191 0.27 -9.56 -19.46
N ALA A 192 -0.49 -9.51 -20.55
CA ALA A 192 0.08 -9.53 -21.90
C ALA A 192 0.95 -8.30 -22.17
N ALA A 193 0.50 -7.11 -21.77
CA ALA A 193 1.22 -5.86 -21.94
C ALA A 193 2.55 -5.86 -21.16
N VAL A 194 2.55 -6.21 -19.88
CA VAL A 194 3.78 -6.22 -19.07
C VAL A 194 4.78 -7.25 -19.57
N LEU A 195 4.35 -8.43 -20.01
CA LEU A 195 5.24 -9.44 -20.58
C LEU A 195 5.90 -8.93 -21.87
N ALA A 196 5.16 -8.21 -22.71
CA ALA A 196 5.69 -7.60 -23.93
C ALA A 196 6.63 -6.43 -23.62
N GLU A 197 6.23 -5.48 -22.76
CA GLU A 197 7.01 -4.30 -22.38
C GLU A 197 8.35 -4.65 -21.73
N THR A 198 8.37 -5.72 -20.94
CA THR A 198 9.55 -6.13 -20.18
C THR A 198 10.35 -7.26 -20.83
N GLU A 199 9.89 -7.82 -21.96
CA GLU A 199 10.45 -9.03 -22.56
C GLU A 199 10.51 -10.21 -21.57
N GLY A 200 9.48 -10.34 -20.74
CA GLY A 200 9.39 -11.34 -19.66
C GLY A 200 10.18 -10.99 -18.39
N HIS A 201 10.99 -9.93 -18.37
CA HIS A 201 11.73 -9.48 -17.19
C HIS A 201 10.92 -8.51 -16.33
N LEU A 202 9.91 -9.02 -15.62
CA LEU A 202 8.88 -8.23 -14.92
C LEU A 202 9.38 -7.17 -13.93
N ASN A 203 10.64 -7.24 -13.49
CA ASN A 203 11.25 -6.24 -12.62
C ASN A 203 11.86 -5.03 -13.36
N ARG A 204 11.67 -4.94 -14.68
CA ARG A 204 11.93 -3.71 -15.44
C ARG A 204 10.76 -2.74 -15.26
N SER A 205 11.05 -1.44 -15.39
CA SER A 205 10.01 -0.42 -15.40
C SER A 205 9.00 -0.70 -16.52
N SER A 206 7.71 -0.73 -16.16
CA SER A 206 6.59 -1.03 -17.05
C SER A 206 5.33 -0.36 -16.54
N ARG A 207 4.22 -0.48 -17.29
CA ARG A 207 2.91 -0.01 -16.84
C ARG A 207 2.45 -0.64 -15.52
N LEU A 208 2.96 -1.84 -15.20
CA LEU A 208 2.65 -2.50 -13.93
C LEU A 208 3.42 -1.90 -12.74
N SER A 209 4.67 -1.47 -12.94
CA SER A 209 5.55 -1.04 -11.84
C SER A 209 5.43 0.46 -11.54
N ARG A 210 4.96 1.26 -12.51
CA ARG A 210 4.71 2.69 -12.36
C ARG A 210 3.34 2.92 -11.76
N LEU A 211 3.31 3.42 -10.53
CA LEU A 211 2.07 3.62 -9.79
C LEU A 211 1.61 5.07 -9.89
N ALA A 212 0.31 5.25 -10.15
CA ALA A 212 -0.38 6.54 -10.12
C ALA A 212 0.29 7.61 -11.03
N GLU A 213 0.49 7.28 -12.31
CA GLU A 213 1.14 8.12 -13.32
C GLU A 213 0.57 9.56 -13.38
N GLN A 214 -0.75 9.70 -13.44
CA GLN A 214 -1.45 10.98 -13.54
C GLN A 214 -1.26 11.86 -12.29
N LEU A 215 -1.33 11.25 -11.12
CA LEU A 215 -1.17 11.96 -9.85
C LEU A 215 0.29 12.39 -9.64
N GLY A 216 1.24 11.53 -10.02
CA GLY A 216 2.66 11.87 -10.10
C GLY A 216 2.88 13.07 -11.03
N TRP A 217 2.31 13.06 -12.23
CA TRP A 217 2.33 14.20 -13.14
C TRP A 217 1.78 15.48 -12.50
N ALA A 218 0.65 15.43 -11.79
CA ALA A 218 0.04 16.59 -11.16
C ALA A 218 0.95 17.21 -10.08
N ILE A 219 1.49 16.37 -9.19
CA ILE A 219 2.38 16.82 -8.11
C ILE A 219 3.68 17.42 -8.66
N ARG A 220 4.22 16.84 -9.73
CA ARG A 220 5.44 17.31 -10.40
C ARG A 220 5.36 18.77 -10.83
N GLN A 221 4.17 19.26 -11.18
CA GLN A 221 4.00 20.66 -11.61
C GLN A 221 4.19 21.64 -10.45
N PHE A 222 4.02 21.21 -9.20
CA PHE A 222 4.27 22.03 -8.01
C PHE A 222 5.64 21.75 -7.40
N SER A 223 6.10 20.50 -7.46
CA SER A 223 7.38 20.06 -6.90
C SER A 223 7.98 18.93 -7.73
N ALA A 224 8.79 19.30 -8.73
CA ALA A 224 9.38 18.37 -9.68
C ALA A 224 10.20 17.24 -9.03
N SER A 225 10.81 17.49 -7.86
CA SER A 225 11.61 16.50 -7.14
C SER A 225 10.82 15.67 -6.13
N ALA A 226 9.51 15.90 -5.95
CA ALA A 226 8.72 15.15 -4.95
C ALA A 226 8.29 13.75 -5.43
N VAL A 227 8.40 13.49 -6.72
CA VAL A 227 7.87 12.29 -7.39
C VAL A 227 8.84 11.80 -8.48
N GLU A 228 8.70 10.55 -8.91
CA GLU A 228 9.49 9.97 -10.01
C GLU A 228 9.08 10.59 -11.35
N HIS A 229 9.97 10.63 -12.34
CA HIS A 229 9.79 11.44 -13.57
C HIS A 229 8.50 11.18 -14.38
N ASP A 230 7.95 9.97 -14.31
CA ASP A 230 6.80 9.48 -15.08
C ASP A 230 5.66 8.95 -14.19
N CYS A 231 5.86 8.84 -12.88
CA CYS A 231 4.88 8.27 -11.96
C CYS A 231 4.97 8.85 -10.55
N LEU A 232 4.04 8.50 -9.67
CA LEU A 232 4.15 8.87 -8.26
C LEU A 232 5.31 8.11 -7.61
N ARG A 233 5.35 6.79 -7.81
CA ARG A 233 6.40 5.88 -7.36
C ARG A 233 6.57 4.74 -8.38
N ASN A 234 7.80 4.28 -8.56
CA ASN A 234 8.11 3.12 -9.40
C ASN A 234 8.64 1.96 -8.53
N ALA A 235 7.95 0.81 -8.59
CA ALA A 235 8.39 -0.40 -7.90
C ALA A 235 9.69 -0.96 -8.49
N ALA A 236 9.98 -0.70 -9.78
CA ALA A 236 11.25 -1.04 -10.42
C ALA A 236 12.32 0.00 -10.07
N ASN A 237 12.84 -0.06 -8.84
CA ASN A 237 13.89 0.83 -8.34
C ASN A 237 15.04 0.03 -7.71
N SER A 238 16.10 0.72 -7.29
CA SER A 238 17.29 0.11 -6.68
C SER A 238 17.54 0.56 -5.24
N PHE A 239 16.51 1.03 -4.52
CA PHE A 239 16.68 1.44 -3.13
C PHE A 239 17.08 0.24 -2.27
N PHE A 240 18.08 0.47 -1.43
CA PHE A 240 18.59 -0.50 -0.47
C PHE A 240 18.22 -0.04 0.94
N TYR A 241 17.80 -0.99 1.78
CA TYR A 241 17.41 -0.74 3.16
C TYR A 241 18.48 0.06 3.92
N GLN A 242 18.01 0.97 4.77
CA GLN A 242 18.80 1.71 5.74
C GLN A 242 18.00 1.79 7.04
N SER A 243 18.69 1.84 8.18
CA SER A 243 18.04 2.02 9.48
C SER A 243 17.18 3.28 9.44
N ALA A 244 15.91 3.14 9.77
CA ALA A 244 14.92 4.19 9.59
C ALA A 244 15.21 5.46 10.41
N ASP A 245 15.84 5.30 11.56
CA ASP A 245 16.26 6.35 12.50
C ASP A 245 17.49 7.15 12.01
N GLU A 246 18.22 6.65 11.02
CA GLU A 246 19.34 7.36 10.39
C GLU A 246 18.93 8.15 9.14
N LEU A 247 17.68 7.97 8.69
CA LEU A 247 17.18 8.61 7.48
C LEU A 247 16.70 10.05 7.75
N PRO A 248 16.85 10.97 6.80
CA PRO A 248 16.19 12.26 6.88
C PRO A 248 14.68 12.09 6.82
N THR A 249 13.93 12.99 7.45
CA THR A 249 12.45 12.90 7.55
C THR A 249 11.69 13.26 6.27
N SER A 250 12.39 13.87 5.32
CA SER A 250 11.89 14.25 3.99
C SER A 250 13.06 14.51 3.05
N GLY A 251 12.80 14.50 1.74
CA GLY A 251 13.82 14.64 0.71
C GLY A 251 13.21 14.46 -0.69
N PRO A 252 14.02 14.61 -1.75
CA PRO A 252 13.57 14.36 -3.11
C PRO A 252 13.28 12.86 -3.35
N ALA A 253 12.48 12.53 -4.35
CA ALA A 253 12.17 11.16 -4.75
C ALA A 253 13.43 10.33 -5.04
N THR A 254 14.52 10.95 -5.51
CA THR A 254 15.79 10.23 -5.75
C THR A 254 16.53 9.79 -4.47
N MET A 255 16.04 10.18 -3.29
CA MET A 255 16.63 9.87 -1.99
C MET A 255 15.66 9.03 -1.14
N LEU A 256 16.22 8.12 -0.34
CA LEU A 256 15.48 7.42 0.69
C LEU A 256 15.39 8.28 1.97
N THR A 257 14.20 8.35 2.54
CA THR A 257 13.83 9.14 3.73
C THR A 257 12.95 8.28 4.64
N SER A 258 12.80 8.63 5.91
CA SER A 258 11.90 7.96 6.87
C SER A 258 10.41 8.27 6.64
N GLU A 259 10.10 9.07 5.62
CA GLU A 259 8.75 9.30 5.13
C GLU A 259 8.15 7.97 4.63
N PRO A 260 6.95 7.55 5.10
CA PRO A 260 6.40 6.22 4.83
C PRO A 260 6.39 5.84 3.35
N HIS A 261 5.94 6.74 2.48
CA HIS A 261 5.85 6.50 1.03
C HIS A 261 7.22 6.41 0.38
N SER A 262 8.22 7.11 0.93
CA SER A 262 9.59 7.00 0.47
C SER A 262 10.20 5.67 0.92
N PHE A 263 10.06 5.31 2.19
CA PHE A 263 10.71 4.13 2.75
C PHE A 263 10.08 2.83 2.27
N SER A 264 8.77 2.84 1.98
CA SER A 264 8.03 1.70 1.43
C SER A 264 8.62 1.14 0.15
N ARG A 265 9.24 2.00 -0.67
CA ARG A 265 9.85 1.65 -1.97
C ARG A 265 10.90 0.56 -1.87
N VAL A 266 11.57 0.40 -0.73
CA VAL A 266 12.50 -0.70 -0.48
C VAL A 266 11.78 -2.04 -0.50
N PHE A 267 10.65 -2.14 0.21
CA PHE A 267 9.89 -3.38 0.28
C PHE A 267 9.11 -3.65 -1.00
N THR A 268 8.53 -2.61 -1.60
CA THR A 268 7.82 -2.71 -2.87
C THR A 268 8.76 -3.19 -4.00
N ALA A 269 10.01 -2.72 -4.04
CA ALA A 269 10.99 -3.20 -5.02
C ALA A 269 11.41 -4.65 -4.78
N ALA A 270 11.68 -5.03 -3.53
CA ALA A 270 11.97 -6.42 -3.19
C ALA A 270 10.81 -7.37 -3.56
N PHE A 271 9.58 -6.91 -3.40
CA PHE A 271 8.38 -7.63 -3.79
C PHE A 271 8.28 -7.81 -5.30
N LEU A 272 8.52 -6.76 -6.10
CA LEU A 272 8.51 -6.85 -7.56
C LEU A 272 9.61 -7.79 -8.07
N ASP A 273 10.82 -7.71 -7.51
CA ASP A 273 11.92 -8.61 -7.83
C ASP A 273 11.61 -10.07 -7.49
N ALA A 274 10.98 -10.30 -6.33
CA ALA A 274 10.52 -11.63 -5.93
C ALA A 274 9.45 -12.17 -6.88
N LEU A 275 8.44 -11.36 -7.24
CA LEU A 275 7.39 -11.72 -8.18
C LEU A 275 7.97 -12.08 -9.56
N ALA A 276 8.91 -11.27 -10.06
CA ALA A 276 9.61 -11.53 -11.31
C ALA A 276 10.42 -12.84 -11.27
N GLY A 277 11.12 -13.10 -10.16
CA GLY A 277 11.84 -14.35 -9.96
C GLY A 277 10.92 -15.57 -9.87
N MET A 278 9.78 -15.45 -9.18
CA MET A 278 8.77 -16.51 -9.09
C MET A 278 8.18 -16.84 -10.46
N PHE A 279 7.93 -15.82 -11.28
CA PHE A 279 7.50 -16.00 -12.65
C PHE A 279 8.58 -16.66 -13.51
N ALA A 280 9.83 -16.21 -13.41
CA ALA A 280 10.96 -16.79 -14.15
C ALA A 280 11.24 -18.25 -13.77
N SER A 281 10.86 -18.70 -12.56
CA SER A 281 10.96 -20.10 -12.16
C SER A 281 9.88 -21.00 -12.76
N ARG A 282 8.86 -20.43 -13.42
CA ARG A 282 7.83 -21.19 -14.13
C ARG A 282 8.37 -21.70 -15.46
N PRO A 283 8.12 -22.97 -15.85
CA PRO A 283 8.59 -23.49 -17.13
C PRO A 283 7.92 -22.83 -18.35
N GLY A 284 6.65 -22.42 -18.22
CA GLY A 284 5.87 -21.86 -19.33
C GLY A 284 6.15 -20.39 -19.58
N GLN A 285 6.31 -19.61 -18.51
CA GLN A 285 6.46 -18.15 -18.53
C GLN A 285 5.39 -17.49 -19.41
N LYS A 286 4.15 -17.97 -19.27
CA LYS A 286 3.00 -17.46 -20.03
C LYS A 286 2.15 -16.53 -19.17
N GLU A 287 1.21 -15.86 -19.82
CA GLU A 287 0.24 -14.99 -19.17
C GLU A 287 -0.51 -15.70 -18.03
N GLU A 288 -0.87 -16.98 -18.20
CA GLU A 288 -1.56 -17.77 -17.18
C GLU A 288 -0.65 -18.12 -15.98
N ASP A 289 0.64 -18.35 -16.23
CA ASP A 289 1.63 -18.57 -15.16
C ASP A 289 1.76 -17.30 -14.30
N LEU A 290 1.76 -16.12 -14.92
CA LEU A 290 1.83 -14.84 -14.21
C LEU A 290 0.58 -14.62 -13.33
N LEU A 291 -0.60 -15.01 -13.82
CA LEU A 291 -1.82 -14.98 -13.00
C LEU A 291 -1.71 -15.89 -11.78
N GLU A 292 -1.26 -17.14 -11.95
CA GLU A 292 -1.07 -18.09 -10.84
C GLU A 292 -0.04 -17.57 -9.83
N VAL A 293 1.12 -17.11 -10.31
CA VAL A 293 2.20 -16.54 -9.50
C VAL A 293 1.72 -15.33 -8.69
N SER A 294 0.89 -14.45 -9.26
CA SER A 294 0.34 -13.30 -8.54
C SER A 294 -0.52 -13.72 -7.34
N ARG A 295 -1.38 -14.73 -7.51
CA ARG A 295 -2.26 -15.26 -6.45
C ARG A 295 -1.48 -16.00 -5.37
N ASP A 296 -0.47 -16.74 -5.80
CA ASP A 296 0.47 -17.40 -4.90
C ASP A 296 1.25 -16.40 -4.05
N MET A 297 1.78 -15.34 -4.67
CA MET A 297 2.51 -14.28 -3.96
C MET A 297 1.61 -13.57 -2.94
N ALA A 298 0.37 -13.26 -3.30
CA ALA A 298 -0.61 -12.66 -2.38
C ALA A 298 -0.92 -13.57 -1.19
N SER A 299 -1.09 -14.87 -1.42
CA SER A 299 -1.33 -15.85 -0.35
C SER A 299 -0.14 -15.93 0.62
N LEU A 300 1.09 -15.96 0.08
CA LEU A 300 2.32 -15.96 0.87
C LEU A 300 2.47 -14.66 1.67
N LEU A 301 2.14 -13.50 1.08
CA LEU A 301 2.16 -12.20 1.74
C LEU A 301 1.17 -12.15 2.91
N VAL A 302 -0.06 -12.66 2.74
CA VAL A 302 -1.06 -12.73 3.81
C VAL A 302 -0.59 -13.64 4.95
N GLU A 303 -0.01 -14.82 4.66
CA GLU A 303 0.59 -15.69 5.69
C GLU A 303 1.72 -14.95 6.44
N ALA A 304 2.57 -14.24 5.71
CA ALA A 304 3.71 -13.51 6.27
C ALA A 304 3.26 -12.39 7.22
N VAL A 305 2.32 -11.55 6.78
CA VAL A 305 1.76 -10.46 7.61
C VAL A 305 1.14 -11.03 8.88
N ARG A 306 0.30 -12.06 8.76
CA ARG A 306 -0.41 -12.65 9.91
C ARG A 306 0.51 -13.35 10.90
N SER A 307 1.71 -13.77 10.48
CA SER A 307 2.66 -14.48 11.33
C SER A 307 3.73 -13.57 11.93
N SER A 308 3.93 -12.37 11.35
CA SER A 308 5.04 -11.50 11.72
C SER A 308 4.79 -10.76 13.03
N PRO A 309 5.74 -10.79 13.99
CA PRO A 309 5.65 -9.99 15.20
C PRO A 309 5.96 -8.52 14.91
N ILE A 310 5.25 -7.62 15.59
CA ILE A 310 5.46 -6.18 15.46
C ILE A 310 6.64 -5.75 16.33
N VAL A 311 7.80 -5.59 15.68
CA VAL A 311 9.12 -5.28 16.26
C VAL A 311 9.79 -4.15 15.48
N PRO A 312 10.92 -3.56 15.94
CA PRO A 312 11.52 -2.43 15.22
C PRO A 312 11.98 -2.80 13.80
N SER A 313 12.49 -4.02 13.59
CA SER A 313 12.84 -4.59 12.27
C SER A 313 11.65 -5.33 11.61
N TYR A 314 10.47 -4.72 11.65
CA TYR A 314 9.21 -5.33 11.19
C TYR A 314 9.28 -5.82 9.73
N MET A 315 9.80 -5.03 8.80
CA MET A 315 9.91 -5.41 7.40
C MET A 315 10.79 -6.65 7.21
N SER A 316 11.90 -6.75 7.95
CA SER A 316 12.74 -7.96 7.93
C SER A 316 12.02 -9.18 8.51
N GLN A 317 11.17 -9.01 9.52
CA GLN A 317 10.33 -10.12 10.00
C GLN A 317 9.31 -10.53 8.94
N VAL A 318 8.66 -9.59 8.25
CA VAL A 318 7.73 -9.93 7.16
C VAL A 318 8.48 -10.66 6.04
N GLY A 319 9.64 -10.16 5.61
CA GLY A 319 10.49 -10.84 4.62
C GLY A 319 10.89 -12.26 5.04
N ALA A 320 11.27 -12.46 6.31
CA ALA A 320 11.60 -13.79 6.82
C ALA A 320 10.39 -14.74 6.84
N HIS A 321 9.20 -14.29 7.22
CA HIS A 321 8.00 -15.12 7.18
C HIS A 321 7.54 -15.40 5.75
N LEU A 322 7.70 -14.43 4.84
CA LEU A 322 7.42 -14.60 3.41
C LEU A 322 8.33 -15.68 2.80
N LEU A 323 9.64 -15.60 3.05
CA LEU A 323 10.59 -16.63 2.65
C LEU A 323 10.24 -17.99 3.27
N ARG A 324 9.90 -18.02 4.56
CA ARG A 324 9.52 -19.27 5.23
C ARG A 324 8.25 -19.90 4.66
N ALA A 325 7.26 -19.10 4.30
CA ALA A 325 6.04 -19.56 3.65
C ALA A 325 6.36 -20.11 2.24
N ALA A 326 7.19 -19.40 1.48
CA ALA A 326 7.61 -19.82 0.14
C ALA A 326 8.36 -21.16 0.15
N MET A 327 9.26 -21.37 1.11
CA MET A 327 9.98 -22.65 1.29
C MET A 327 9.06 -23.85 1.49
N LYS A 328 7.86 -23.66 2.08
CA LYS A 328 6.87 -24.74 2.24
C LYS A 328 6.13 -25.01 0.94
N LYS A 329 6.04 -24.02 0.05
CA LYS A 329 5.18 -24.04 -1.13
C LYS A 329 5.94 -24.49 -2.38
N ASP A 330 7.05 -23.84 -2.69
CA ASP A 330 7.82 -24.07 -3.91
C ASP A 330 9.28 -23.61 -3.75
N GLN A 331 10.24 -24.43 -4.19
CA GLN A 331 11.66 -24.11 -4.05
C GLN A 331 12.10 -22.95 -4.95
N GLY A 332 11.55 -22.84 -6.17
CA GLY A 332 11.81 -21.73 -7.08
C GLY A 332 11.31 -20.41 -6.49
N TYR A 333 10.14 -20.43 -5.86
CA TYR A 333 9.61 -19.26 -5.15
C TYR A 333 10.47 -18.85 -3.96
N ALA A 334 10.93 -19.83 -3.17
CA ALA A 334 11.82 -19.56 -2.05
C ALA A 334 13.13 -18.90 -2.50
N GLU A 335 13.74 -19.38 -3.59
CA GLU A 335 14.94 -18.77 -4.17
C GLU A 335 14.66 -17.35 -4.68
N ALA A 336 13.56 -17.15 -5.42
CA ALA A 336 13.17 -15.84 -5.94
C ALA A 336 12.96 -14.79 -4.83
N ILE A 337 12.18 -15.14 -3.80
CA ILE A 337 11.92 -14.26 -2.65
C ILE A 337 13.22 -13.97 -1.89
N LYS A 338 14.04 -14.99 -1.64
CA LYS A 338 15.34 -14.81 -0.98
C LYS A 338 16.23 -13.82 -1.74
N VAL A 339 16.31 -13.94 -3.06
CA VAL A 339 17.11 -13.05 -3.91
C VAL A 339 16.59 -11.61 -3.83
N GLY A 340 15.28 -11.39 -3.98
CA GLY A 340 14.68 -10.05 -3.89
C GLY A 340 14.92 -9.39 -2.53
N LEU A 341 14.68 -10.12 -1.44
CA LEU A 341 14.88 -9.62 -0.07
C LEU A 341 16.35 -9.24 0.20
N VAL A 342 17.30 -10.05 -0.27
CA VAL A 342 18.74 -9.79 -0.09
C VAL A 342 19.20 -8.61 -0.95
N ARG A 343 18.75 -8.54 -2.21
CA ARG A 343 19.14 -7.47 -3.14
C ARG A 343 18.76 -6.08 -2.63
N HIS A 344 17.60 -5.95 -1.99
CA HIS A 344 17.12 -4.69 -1.41
C HIS A 344 17.48 -4.52 0.08
N GLY A 345 18.24 -5.45 0.65
CA GLY A 345 18.72 -5.35 2.02
C GLY A 345 17.65 -5.52 3.09
N LEU A 346 16.48 -6.09 2.78
CA LEU A 346 15.48 -6.43 3.79
C LEU A 346 15.93 -7.59 4.68
N LEU A 347 16.80 -8.46 4.14
CA LEU A 347 17.56 -9.45 4.88
C LEU A 347 19.04 -9.33 4.50
N SER A 348 19.93 -9.43 5.48
CA SER A 348 21.34 -9.69 5.17
C SER A 348 21.52 -11.11 4.62
N ILE A 349 22.67 -11.38 4.00
CA ILE A 349 23.03 -12.73 3.54
C ILE A 349 23.01 -13.72 4.73
N PRO A 350 23.67 -13.45 5.89
CA PRO A 350 23.54 -14.31 7.07
C PRO A 350 22.11 -14.44 7.59
N GLY A 351 21.32 -13.37 7.55
CA GLY A 351 19.91 -13.38 7.96
C GLY A 351 19.05 -14.29 7.08
N ALA A 352 19.25 -14.24 5.76
CA ALA A 352 18.57 -15.13 4.82
C ALA A 352 18.93 -16.61 5.05
N VAL A 353 20.20 -16.90 5.32
CA VAL A 353 20.64 -18.25 5.71
C VAL A 353 19.98 -18.68 7.03
N THR A 354 19.95 -17.80 8.03
CA THR A 354 19.30 -18.05 9.33
C THR A 354 17.84 -18.49 9.15
N VAL A 355 17.08 -17.81 8.29
CA VAL A 355 15.68 -18.19 7.98
C VAL A 355 15.60 -19.55 7.28
N ALA A 356 16.48 -19.78 6.31
CA ALA A 356 16.50 -21.03 5.53
C ALA A 356 16.86 -22.26 6.37
N THR A 357 17.77 -22.11 7.34
CA THR A 357 18.21 -23.20 8.23
C THR A 357 17.40 -23.31 9.52
N ALA A 358 16.48 -22.37 9.78
CA ALA A 358 15.65 -22.40 10.97
C ALA A 358 14.83 -23.70 10.98
N HIS A 359 15.04 -24.52 12.01
CA HIS A 359 14.13 -25.61 12.31
C HIS A 359 12.81 -24.99 12.75
N ALA A 360 11.69 -25.38 12.14
CA ALA A 360 10.40 -24.93 12.64
C ALA A 360 10.31 -25.38 14.10
N PRO A 361 10.02 -24.50 15.08
CA PRO A 361 9.72 -25.00 16.40
C PRO A 361 8.45 -25.84 16.25
N VAL A 362 8.57 -27.14 16.56
CA VAL A 362 7.44 -28.06 16.70
C VAL A 362 6.51 -27.42 17.74
N GLY A 363 5.37 -26.88 17.29
CA GLY A 363 4.38 -26.25 18.17
C GLY A 363 4.13 -24.75 17.98
N VAL A 364 4.76 -24.06 17.01
CA VAL A 364 4.19 -22.78 16.55
C VAL A 364 2.99 -23.11 15.67
N ALA A 365 1.83 -23.32 16.29
CA ALA A 365 0.57 -23.06 15.59
C ALA A 365 0.71 -21.71 14.87
N ALA A 366 0.10 -21.55 13.69
CA ALA A 366 -0.02 -20.26 13.02
C ALA A 366 -0.68 -19.26 13.99
N GLY A 367 0.13 -18.68 14.86
CA GLY A 367 -0.27 -17.75 15.88
C GLY A 367 -0.35 -16.40 15.22
N LEU A 368 -1.40 -15.65 15.55
CA LEU A 368 -1.48 -14.24 15.19
C LEU A 368 -0.16 -13.57 15.58
N GLY A 369 0.39 -12.77 14.67
CA GLY A 369 1.59 -11.98 14.88
C GLY A 369 1.52 -11.26 16.22
N GLY A 370 2.66 -11.21 16.92
CA GLY A 370 2.72 -10.53 18.22
C GLY A 370 2.31 -9.06 18.07
N GLN A 371 1.36 -8.64 18.91
CA GLN A 371 0.81 -7.28 18.91
C GLN A 371 1.84 -6.29 19.49
N PRO A 372 1.77 -4.99 19.13
CA PRO A 372 2.52 -3.97 19.85
C PRO A 372 2.06 -3.93 21.32
N VAL A 373 2.92 -3.47 22.21
CA VAL A 373 2.62 -3.42 23.65
C VAL A 373 2.51 -1.96 24.09
N PRO A 374 1.51 -1.62 24.93
CA PRO A 374 1.43 -0.29 25.53
C PRO A 374 2.70 0.05 26.33
N HIS A 375 3.28 1.21 26.07
CA HIS A 375 4.49 1.71 26.72
C HIS A 375 4.35 3.20 27.06
N ASP A 376 4.97 3.65 28.15
CA ASP A 376 5.07 5.08 28.47
C ASP A 376 6.27 5.69 27.77
N LEU A 377 6.04 6.68 26.93
CA LEU A 377 7.07 7.44 26.28
C LEU A 377 7.25 8.78 26.99
N ASP A 378 8.48 9.10 27.43
CA ASP A 378 8.83 10.42 27.92
C ASP A 378 8.80 11.45 26.78
N VAL A 379 7.96 12.47 26.95
CA VAL A 379 7.77 13.57 25.99
C VAL A 379 8.01 14.95 26.61
N SER A 380 8.64 15.01 27.79
CA SER A 380 8.92 16.27 28.50
C SER A 380 9.70 17.30 27.66
N GLY A 381 10.52 16.85 26.71
CA GLY A 381 11.30 17.71 25.81
C GLY A 381 10.56 18.20 24.55
N TYR A 382 9.30 17.81 24.32
CA TYR A 382 8.62 18.03 23.04
C TYR A 382 7.59 19.18 23.05
N GLY A 383 7.57 20.00 24.10
CA GLY A 383 6.66 21.15 24.20
C GLY A 383 5.19 20.76 24.40
N LEU A 384 4.95 19.63 25.05
CA LEU A 384 3.63 19.18 25.50
C LEU A 384 3.42 19.49 26.98
N LYS A 385 2.16 19.66 27.40
CA LYS A 385 1.76 19.94 28.79
C LYS A 385 1.87 18.72 29.72
N VAL A 386 2.19 17.55 29.17
CA VAL A 386 2.33 16.29 29.90
C VAL A 386 3.76 15.77 29.76
N PRO A 387 4.32 15.14 30.81
CA PRO A 387 5.68 14.61 30.76
C PRO A 387 5.75 13.27 30.02
N THR A 388 4.65 12.53 29.96
CA THR A 388 4.59 11.20 29.34
C THR A 388 3.32 11.02 28.51
N ILE A 389 3.39 10.18 27.49
CA ILE A 389 2.23 9.69 26.74
C ILE A 389 2.28 8.16 26.63
N ARG A 390 1.11 7.53 26.48
CA ARG A 390 0.97 6.11 26.18
C ARG A 390 1.06 5.88 24.68
N VAL A 391 1.88 4.90 24.31
CA VAL A 391 2.12 4.51 22.91
C VAL A 391 2.00 3.00 22.73
N GLN A 392 1.68 2.54 21.51
CA GLN A 392 1.76 1.12 21.16
C GLN A 392 3.14 0.84 20.55
N ALA A 393 4.12 0.48 21.39
CA ALA A 393 5.50 0.28 20.98
C ALA A 393 5.68 -1.05 20.23
N PRO A 394 6.59 -1.12 19.24
CA PRO A 394 6.87 -2.34 18.50
C PRO A 394 7.76 -3.28 19.33
N SER A 395 7.21 -3.88 20.37
CA SER A 395 7.96 -4.67 21.36
C SER A 395 7.51 -6.13 21.45
N ALA A 396 6.90 -6.67 20.39
CA ALA A 396 6.56 -8.08 20.34
C ALA A 396 7.82 -8.98 20.41
N GLN A 397 7.63 -10.25 20.74
CA GLN A 397 8.73 -11.22 20.72
C GLN A 397 9.10 -11.55 19.26
N ARG A 398 10.37 -11.32 18.89
CA ARG A 398 10.92 -11.69 17.58
C ARG A 398 10.77 -13.19 17.33
N ARG A 399 10.50 -13.58 16.07
CA ARG A 399 10.44 -14.99 15.65
C ARG A 399 11.72 -15.43 14.97
N PHE A 400 12.30 -14.55 14.16
CA PHE A 400 13.60 -14.77 13.54
C PHE A 400 14.62 -13.76 14.07
N SER A 401 15.86 -14.20 14.28
CA SER A 401 16.98 -13.31 14.58
C SER A 401 17.49 -12.70 13.27
N VAL A 402 16.73 -11.75 12.72
CA VAL A 402 17.03 -11.07 11.46
C VAL A 402 16.81 -9.57 11.59
N ALA A 403 17.55 -8.83 10.78
CA ALA A 403 17.39 -7.40 10.55
C ALA A 403 17.70 -7.07 9.08
N GLY A 404 17.53 -5.81 8.71
CA GLY A 404 17.98 -5.31 7.42
C GLY A 404 19.49 -5.44 7.27
N ALA A 405 19.97 -5.49 6.03
CA ALA A 405 21.37 -5.61 5.73
C ALA A 405 22.09 -4.28 5.95
N SER A 406 23.26 -4.32 6.59
CA SER A 406 24.18 -3.20 6.60
C SER A 406 24.72 -2.97 5.19
N LYS A 407 24.98 -1.71 4.81
CA LYS A 407 25.73 -1.37 3.58
C LYS A 407 27.13 -1.99 3.55
N SER A 408 27.66 -2.36 4.72
CA SER A 408 28.94 -3.03 4.86
C SER A 408 28.77 -4.55 4.91
N VAL A 409 28.77 -5.15 6.10
CA VAL A 409 28.70 -6.60 6.30
C VAL A 409 27.68 -6.92 7.39
N GLY A 410 26.81 -7.91 7.12
CA GLY A 410 25.88 -8.44 8.11
C GLY A 410 24.63 -7.59 8.29
N ASP A 411 24.10 -7.62 9.52
CA ASP A 411 22.85 -6.97 9.92
C ASP A 411 23.09 -5.52 10.36
N VAL A 412 22.11 -4.64 10.15
CA VAL A 412 22.06 -3.36 10.85
C VAL A 412 21.81 -3.56 12.35
N ALA A 413 22.25 -2.60 13.16
CA ALA A 413 21.82 -2.54 14.56
C ALA A 413 20.31 -2.29 14.62
N VAL A 414 19.60 -3.05 15.44
CA VAL A 414 18.15 -2.86 15.61
C VAL A 414 17.93 -2.02 16.86
N ALA A 415 17.24 -0.89 16.70
CA ALA A 415 16.85 -0.01 17.80
C ALA A 415 16.06 -0.76 18.89
N SER A 416 16.10 -0.23 20.12
CA SER A 416 15.18 -0.69 21.16
C SER A 416 13.73 -0.32 20.79
N PRO A 417 12.71 -1.03 21.29
CA PRO A 417 11.32 -0.65 21.04
C PRO A 417 10.97 0.77 21.49
N GLU A 418 11.58 1.25 22.58
CA GLU A 418 11.40 2.60 23.09
C GLU A 418 12.03 3.64 22.15
N ASP A 419 13.27 3.42 21.69
CA ASP A 419 13.94 4.33 20.76
C ASP A 419 13.23 4.36 19.41
N ALA A 420 12.72 3.22 18.93
CA ALA A 420 11.93 3.15 17.70
C ALA A 420 10.63 3.96 17.81
N ALA A 421 9.91 3.84 18.95
CA ALA A 421 8.71 4.62 19.21
C ALA A 421 9.02 6.12 19.37
N ARG A 422 10.14 6.47 20.00
CA ARG A 422 10.62 7.85 20.14
C ARG A 422 10.95 8.47 18.79
N ALA A 423 11.71 7.77 17.95
CA ALA A 423 12.06 8.20 16.60
C ALA A 423 10.80 8.43 15.74
N PHE A 424 9.85 7.49 15.79
CA PHE A 424 8.56 7.64 15.12
C PHE A 424 7.79 8.90 15.58
N PHE A 425 7.73 9.12 16.91
CA PHE A 425 7.06 10.29 17.47
C PHE A 425 7.74 11.60 17.04
N GLU A 426 9.07 11.65 17.07
CA GLU A 426 9.83 12.81 16.59
C GLU A 426 9.56 13.08 15.10
N ASP A 427 9.48 12.04 14.28
CA ASP A 427 9.12 12.11 12.87
C ASP A 427 7.71 12.68 12.64
N LEU A 428 6.73 12.30 13.46
CA LEU A 428 5.39 12.89 13.42
C LEU A 428 5.45 14.40 13.68
N LEU A 429 6.22 14.84 14.68
CA LEU A 429 6.34 16.25 15.02
C LEU A 429 7.08 17.05 13.95
N ARG A 430 8.22 16.56 13.47
CA ARG A 430 9.03 17.20 12.42
C ARG A 430 8.27 17.36 11.11
N ARG A 431 7.37 16.44 10.80
CA ARG A 431 6.50 16.49 9.61
C ARG A 431 5.15 17.17 9.87
N GLY A 432 4.90 17.62 11.10
CA GLY A 432 3.64 18.23 11.52
C GLY A 432 2.43 17.27 11.47
N ARG A 433 2.63 15.96 11.51
CA ARG A 433 1.56 14.97 11.36
C ARG A 433 0.74 14.70 12.63
N LEU A 434 1.14 15.31 13.76
CA LEU A 434 0.43 15.23 15.04
C LEU A 434 -0.60 16.35 15.19
N ASP A 435 -1.83 15.99 15.54
CA ASP A 435 -2.82 16.85 16.17
C ASP A 435 -2.66 16.75 17.70
N PRO A 436 -2.03 17.73 18.36
CA PRO A 436 -1.81 17.68 19.81
C PRO A 436 -3.09 17.94 20.61
N LYS A 437 -4.23 18.27 19.95
CA LYS A 437 -5.44 18.78 20.60
C LYS A 437 -5.10 19.90 21.60
N GLY A 438 -5.57 19.79 22.84
CA GLY A 438 -5.32 20.74 23.93
C GLY A 438 -3.98 20.57 24.65
N PHE A 439 -3.17 19.56 24.28
CA PHE A 439 -1.95 19.20 25.02
C PHE A 439 -0.70 19.95 24.58
N ALA A 440 -0.73 20.67 23.46
CA ALA A 440 0.35 21.55 23.05
C ALA A 440 0.50 22.71 24.04
N ASP A 441 1.73 22.98 24.49
CA ASP A 441 2.06 24.19 25.23
C ASP A 441 2.29 25.34 24.24
N PRO A 442 1.42 26.38 24.20
CA PRO A 442 1.58 27.49 23.24
C PRO A 442 2.92 28.23 23.35
N ALA A 443 3.60 28.20 24.50
CA ALA A 443 4.87 28.87 24.70
C ALA A 443 6.08 28.02 24.25
N LEU A 444 5.92 26.70 24.15
CA LEU A 444 7.01 25.75 23.89
C LEU A 444 6.84 24.93 22.60
N THR A 445 5.67 25.01 21.95
CA THR A 445 5.37 24.24 20.73
C THR A 445 6.24 24.69 19.56
N VAL A 446 6.95 23.73 18.95
CA VAL A 446 7.84 23.95 17.79
C VAL A 446 7.39 23.25 16.51
N PHE A 447 6.18 22.67 16.48
CA PHE A 447 5.70 21.85 15.37
C PHE A 447 4.61 22.53 14.50
N ASP A 448 4.64 22.26 13.19
CA ASP A 448 3.76 22.85 12.17
C ASP A 448 2.28 22.47 12.38
N ARG A 449 1.41 23.46 12.46
CA ARG A 449 -0.05 23.29 12.65
C ARG A 449 -0.83 23.22 11.33
N SER A 450 -0.23 23.62 10.21
CA SER A 450 -0.90 23.80 8.91
C SER A 450 -0.98 22.53 8.06
N SER A 451 -0.23 21.49 8.43
CA SER A 451 -0.19 20.23 7.69
C SER A 451 -1.32 19.28 8.05
N PHE A 452 -1.64 18.40 7.10
CA PHE A 452 -2.62 17.35 7.23
C PHE A 452 -2.22 16.34 8.32
N LYS A 453 -3.13 16.04 9.25
CA LYS A 453 -2.85 15.27 10.47
C LYS A 453 -3.19 13.80 10.31
N THR A 454 -2.26 12.92 10.66
CA THR A 454 -2.46 11.46 10.62
C THR A 454 -2.61 10.86 12.01
N HIS A 455 -2.17 11.57 13.05
CA HIS A 455 -2.21 11.10 14.44
C HIS A 455 -2.78 12.17 15.38
N GLU A 456 -3.31 11.75 16.53
CA GLU A 456 -3.77 12.66 17.60
C GLU A 456 -3.47 12.15 19.01
N LEU A 457 -3.39 13.09 19.94
CA LEU A 457 -3.37 12.80 21.39
C LEU A 457 -4.80 12.82 21.95
N VAL A 458 -5.14 11.78 22.71
CA VAL A 458 -6.46 11.59 23.33
C VAL A 458 -6.29 11.35 24.83
N ASP A 459 -7.14 11.98 25.66
CA ASP A 459 -7.22 11.66 27.09
C ASP A 459 -8.11 10.43 27.31
N GLU A 460 -7.51 9.36 27.83
CA GLU A 460 -8.21 8.16 28.27
C GLU A 460 -8.13 8.07 29.79
N GLN A 461 -9.11 8.68 30.47
CA GLN A 461 -9.27 8.59 31.93
C GLN A 461 -8.01 9.05 32.70
N GLY A 462 -7.34 10.10 32.23
CA GLY A 462 -6.13 10.67 32.82
C GLY A 462 -4.83 10.13 32.21
N THR A 463 -4.90 9.21 31.25
CA THR A 463 -3.74 8.76 30.46
C THR A 463 -3.82 9.36 29.06
N VAL A 464 -2.82 10.16 28.68
CA VAL A 464 -2.76 10.72 27.33
C VAL A 464 -2.17 9.67 26.38
N THR A 465 -2.97 9.18 25.43
CA THR A 465 -2.59 8.14 24.46
C THR A 465 -2.46 8.73 23.07
N LEU A 466 -1.44 8.33 22.31
CA LEU A 466 -1.28 8.70 20.90
C LEU A 466 -1.92 7.63 20.00
N TYR A 467 -2.82 8.08 19.12
CA TYR A 467 -3.59 7.23 18.20
C TYR A 467 -3.40 7.63 16.74
N ARG A 468 -3.43 6.64 15.84
CA ARG A 468 -3.56 6.89 14.39
C ARG A 468 -5.01 7.18 14.04
N ARG A 469 -5.21 8.19 13.21
CA ARG A 469 -6.50 8.60 12.64
C ARG A 469 -6.71 8.07 11.23
N ARG A 470 -5.65 8.02 10.42
CA ARG A 470 -5.69 7.67 8.99
C ARG A 470 -4.31 7.30 8.45
N ILE A 471 -4.28 6.65 7.29
CA ILE A 471 -3.11 6.38 6.46
C ILE A 471 -3.30 7.16 5.15
N ASP A 472 -2.37 8.05 4.81
CA ASP A 472 -2.46 8.93 3.63
C ASP A 472 -1.67 8.41 2.42
N CYS A 473 -2.20 8.70 1.22
CA CYS A 473 -1.71 8.41 -0.13
C CYS A 473 -0.37 9.00 -0.58
N ILE A 474 -0.10 10.22 -0.10
CA ILE A 474 0.83 11.15 -0.74
C ILE A 474 1.73 11.85 0.30
N PRO A 475 3.05 11.98 0.01
CA PRO A 475 3.96 12.75 0.83
C PRO A 475 3.55 14.23 0.96
N ARG A 476 4.03 14.86 2.02
CA ARG A 476 3.87 16.28 2.41
C ARG A 476 3.50 17.24 1.26
N ARG A 477 2.42 18.01 1.47
CA ARG A 477 1.98 19.16 0.65
C ARG A 477 3.14 20.13 0.34
N PRO A 478 3.44 20.45 -0.93
CA PRO A 478 3.77 21.81 -1.27
C PRO A 478 2.49 22.63 -1.03
N GLN A 479 2.51 23.59 -0.10
CA GLN A 479 1.43 24.58 -0.09
C GLN A 479 1.40 25.22 -1.49
N PRO A 480 0.26 25.26 -2.19
CA PRO A 480 0.17 26.15 -3.33
C PRO A 480 0.45 27.56 -2.79
N ALA A 481 1.47 28.22 -3.34
CA ALA A 481 1.45 29.67 -3.33
C ALA A 481 0.09 30.05 -3.89
N GLN A 482 -0.71 30.80 -3.12
CA GLN A 482 -1.98 31.33 -3.61
C GLN A 482 -1.68 32.01 -4.96
N LEU A 483 -2.17 31.42 -6.04
CA LEU A 483 -2.17 32.01 -7.38
C LEU A 483 -3.54 32.65 -7.62
#